data_AF-G5QEA2-F1
#
_entry.id   AF-G5QEA2-F1
#
_cell.length_a   1.000
_cell.length_b   1.000
_cell.length_c   1.000
_cell.angle_alpha   90.00
_cell.angle_beta   90.00
_cell.angle_gamma   90.00
#
_symmetry.space_group_name_H-M   'P 1'
#
loop_
_entity.id
_entity.type
_entity.pdbx_description
1 polymer ?
#
loop_
_entity_poly.entity_id
_entity_poly.type
_entity_poly.pdbx_seq_one_letter_code
_entity_poly.pdbx_strand_id
1 'polypeptide(L)'
;IMIAAFLALPVLPLWAFSSGSFTIGLGAFLMQFMVQGAWGVVPTWLNELVPANARAVLPGFVYQLGNLLASVNATLQARIAETHGGNYGLAMAIVAGAVAILICVFVAFGRETRGVVISGTDSDALPESAVGHRT
;
A
#
# COMPACT_ATOMS: atom_id res chain seq x y z
N ILE A 1 -2.99 -0.58 7.66
CA ILE A 1 -2.95 0.49 6.62
C ILE A 1 -3.73 1.73 7.05
N MET A 2 -5.04 1.63 7.37
CA MET A 2 -5.87 2.79 7.74
C MET A 2 -5.30 3.64 8.89
N ILE A 3 -4.96 3.02 10.02
CA ILE A 3 -4.43 3.74 11.21
C ILE A 3 -3.13 4.48 10.87
N ALA A 4 -2.23 3.84 10.13
CA ALA A 4 -0.97 4.44 9.71
C ALA A 4 -1.18 5.64 8.76
N ALA A 5 -2.09 5.51 7.78
CA ALA A 5 -2.43 6.60 6.87
C ALA A 5 -3.08 7.78 7.61
N PHE A 6 -3.97 7.50 8.56
CA PHE A 6 -4.63 8.52 9.36
C PHE A 6 -3.64 9.26 10.27
N LEU A 7 -2.74 8.54 10.95
CA LEU A 7 -1.71 9.12 11.81
C LEU A 7 -0.63 9.86 11.02
N ALA A 8 -0.42 9.56 9.73
CA ALA A 8 0.49 10.32 8.89
C ALA A 8 -0.01 11.76 8.61
N LEU A 9 -1.33 12.00 8.57
CA LEU A 9 -1.91 13.33 8.31
C LEU A 9 -1.47 14.41 9.31
N PRO A 10 -1.57 14.22 10.63
CA PRO A 10 -1.08 15.21 11.60
C PRO A 10 0.45 15.28 11.70
N VAL A 11 1.17 14.24 11.28
CA VAL A 11 2.66 14.23 11.27
C VAL A 11 3.20 15.00 10.05
N LEU A 12 2.41 15.11 8.99
CA LEU A 12 2.81 15.69 7.72
C LEU A 12 3.34 17.14 7.84
N PRO A 13 2.68 18.07 8.56
CA PRO A 13 3.19 19.43 8.72
C PRO A 13 4.50 19.46 9.50
N LEU A 14 4.64 18.58 10.50
CA LEU A 14 5.86 18.45 11.29
C LEU A 14 7.02 17.92 10.44
N TRP A 15 6.75 17.04 9.49
CA TRP A 15 7.79 16.53 8.60
C TRP A 15 8.18 17.50 7.49
N ALA A 16 7.20 18.18 6.88
CA ALA A 16 7.43 19.01 5.70
C ALA A 16 7.87 20.45 5.99
N PHE A 17 7.46 21.02 7.14
CA PHE A 17 7.65 22.45 7.44
C PHE A 17 8.44 22.72 8.73
N SER A 18 8.94 21.68 9.38
CA SER A 18 9.75 21.83 10.59
C SER A 18 11.10 22.51 10.32
N SER A 19 11.54 23.32 11.27
CA SER A 19 12.88 23.91 11.32
C SER A 19 13.68 23.38 12.51
N GLY A 20 14.97 23.10 12.29
CA GLY A 20 15.90 22.62 13.33
C GLY A 20 16.10 21.10 13.29
N SER A 21 17.34 20.67 13.52
CA SER A 21 17.78 19.28 13.28
C SER A 21 17.00 18.24 14.10
N PHE A 22 16.66 18.55 15.35
CA PHE A 22 15.91 17.63 16.21
C PHE A 22 14.47 17.43 15.73
N THR A 23 13.78 18.52 15.43
CA THR A 23 12.38 18.54 15.02
C THR A 23 12.19 17.90 13.65
N ILE A 24 13.13 18.13 12.72
CA ILE A 24 13.19 17.44 11.42
C ILE A 24 13.42 15.94 11.61
N GLY A 25 14.37 15.56 12.48
CA GLY A 25 14.65 14.15 12.77
C GLY A 25 13.44 13.41 13.34
N LEU A 26 12.72 14.05 14.27
CA LEU A 26 11.49 13.50 14.83
C LEU A 26 10.38 13.37 13.77
N GLY A 27 10.15 14.41 12.97
CA GLY A 27 9.17 14.37 11.89
C GLY A 27 9.48 13.28 10.86
N ALA A 28 10.75 13.14 10.47
CA ALA A 28 11.20 12.09 9.55
C ALA A 28 11.01 10.69 10.14
N PHE A 29 11.39 10.48 11.40
CA PHE A 29 11.18 9.20 12.08
C PHE A 29 9.70 8.82 12.13
N LEU A 30 8.83 9.74 12.56
CA LEU A 30 7.40 9.48 12.67
C LEU A 30 6.77 9.19 11.31
N MET A 31 7.10 9.95 10.27
CA MET A 31 6.64 9.67 8.90
C MET A 31 7.09 8.29 8.44
N GLN A 32 8.37 7.95 8.61
CA GLN A 32 8.87 6.65 8.19
C GLN A 32 8.26 5.50 8.98
N PHE A 33 8.03 5.66 10.28
CA PHE A 33 7.35 4.66 11.10
C PHE A 33 5.94 4.36 10.55
N MET A 34 5.16 5.41 10.24
CA MET A 34 3.83 5.23 9.66
C MET A 34 3.86 4.62 8.27
N VAL A 35 4.78 5.10 7.41
CA VAL A 35 4.95 4.57 6.05
C VAL A 35 5.29 3.09 6.09
N GLN A 36 6.27 2.66 6.90
CA GLN A 36 6.63 1.25 7.02
C GLN A 36 5.51 0.39 7.62
N GLY A 37 4.76 0.94 8.58
CA GLY A 37 3.56 0.30 9.13
C GLY A 37 2.47 0.05 8.08
N ALA A 38 2.41 0.84 7.00
CA ALA A 38 1.55 0.57 5.86
C ALA A 38 2.17 -0.45 4.89
N TRP A 39 3.44 -0.29 4.53
CA TRP A 39 4.14 -1.18 3.59
C TRP A 39 4.19 -2.64 4.04
N GLY A 40 4.32 -2.91 5.35
CA GLY A 40 4.33 -4.28 5.86
C GLY A 40 3.01 -5.05 5.67
N VAL A 41 1.89 -4.34 5.46
CA VAL A 41 0.56 -4.96 5.36
C VAL A 41 0.15 -5.20 3.91
N VAL A 42 0.62 -4.38 2.96
CA VAL A 42 0.21 -4.44 1.54
C VAL A 42 0.54 -5.79 0.88
N PRO A 43 1.76 -6.36 1.01
CA PRO A 43 2.08 -7.65 0.39
C PRO A 43 1.23 -8.80 0.93
N THR A 44 0.97 -8.82 2.23
CA THR A 44 0.12 -9.84 2.87
C THR A 44 -1.32 -9.73 2.36
N TRP A 45 -1.87 -8.51 2.31
CA TRP A 45 -3.22 -8.25 1.81
C TRP A 45 -3.39 -8.64 0.33
N LEU A 46 -2.41 -8.34 -0.52
CA LEU A 46 -2.43 -8.77 -1.92
C LEU A 46 -2.41 -10.30 -2.04
N ASN A 47 -1.58 -11.00 -1.25
CA ASN A 47 -1.52 -12.47 -1.26
C ASN A 47 -2.85 -13.13 -0.84
N GLU A 48 -3.58 -12.52 0.09
CA GLU A 48 -4.91 -13.00 0.51
C GLU A 48 -5.97 -12.87 -0.61
N LEU A 49 -5.83 -11.87 -1.48
CA LEU A 49 -6.75 -11.63 -2.60
C LEU A 49 -6.45 -12.49 -3.84
N VAL A 50 -5.25 -13.08 -3.95
CA VAL A 50 -4.83 -13.77 -5.17
C VAL A 50 -5.25 -15.26 -5.15
N PRO A 51 -5.99 -15.74 -6.17
CA PRO A 51 -6.33 -17.16 -6.31
C PRO A 51 -5.07 -18.02 -6.45
N ALA A 52 -5.14 -19.28 -5.96
CA ALA A 52 -3.97 -20.16 -5.80
C ALA A 52 -3.11 -20.35 -7.06
N ASN A 53 -3.71 -20.23 -8.25
CA ASN A 53 -3.05 -20.36 -9.55
C ASN A 53 -2.22 -19.14 -10.00
N ALA A 54 -2.39 -17.96 -9.40
CA ALA A 54 -1.75 -16.71 -9.86
C ALA A 54 -0.85 -16.02 -8.81
N ARG A 55 -0.67 -16.64 -7.64
CA ARG A 55 0.03 -16.06 -6.47
C ARG A 55 1.47 -15.61 -6.72
N ALA A 56 2.15 -16.18 -7.72
CA ALA A 56 3.54 -15.84 -8.01
C ALA A 56 3.71 -14.61 -8.91
N VAL A 57 2.78 -14.36 -9.85
CA VAL A 57 2.98 -13.35 -10.91
C VAL A 57 2.22 -12.06 -10.62
N LEU A 58 1.00 -12.16 -10.08
CA LEU A 58 0.13 -11.01 -9.87
C LEU A 58 0.71 -9.99 -8.86
N PRO A 59 1.27 -10.40 -7.70
CA PRO A 59 1.85 -9.43 -6.76
C PRO A 59 3.05 -8.67 -7.35
N GLY A 60 3.92 -9.36 -8.07
CA GLY A 60 5.07 -8.75 -8.74
C GLY A 60 4.64 -7.76 -9.83
N PHE A 61 3.65 -8.12 -10.65
CA PHE A 61 3.11 -7.23 -11.68
C PHE A 61 2.48 -5.97 -11.08
N VAL A 62 1.64 -6.11 -10.05
CA VAL A 62 1.00 -4.97 -9.36
C VAL A 62 2.06 -4.06 -8.76
N TYR A 63 3.12 -4.62 -8.16
CA TYR A 63 4.21 -3.83 -7.62
C TYR A 63 4.93 -3.01 -8.70
N GLN A 64 5.27 -3.63 -9.83
CA GLN A 64 5.96 -2.93 -10.91
C GLN A 64 5.08 -1.90 -11.61
N LEU A 65 3.79 -2.18 -11.76
CA LEU A 65 2.82 -1.20 -12.24
C LEU A 65 2.73 0.00 -11.27
N GLY A 66 2.73 -0.26 -9.97
CA GLY A 66 2.81 0.79 -8.94
C GLY A 66 4.07 1.64 -9.08
N ASN A 67 5.24 1.03 -9.25
CA ASN A 67 6.50 1.74 -9.47
C ASN A 67 6.50 2.58 -10.75
N LEU A 68 5.90 2.06 -11.83
CA LEU A 68 5.73 2.81 -13.08
C LEU A 68 4.91 4.07 -12.86
N LEU A 69 3.76 3.96 -12.17
CA LEU A 69 2.94 5.11 -11.84
C LEU A 69 3.67 6.09 -10.91
N ALA A 70 4.42 5.57 -9.93
CA ALA A 70 5.20 6.36 -8.99
C ALA A 70 6.40 7.09 -9.63
N SER A 71 6.90 6.62 -10.78
CA SER A 71 8.05 7.23 -11.48
C SER A 71 7.81 8.69 -11.88
N VAL A 72 6.56 9.05 -12.17
CA VAL A 72 6.17 10.43 -12.56
C VAL A 72 6.18 11.37 -11.35
N ASN A 73 6.14 10.83 -10.14
CA ASN A 73 5.94 11.61 -8.92
C ASN A 73 7.10 12.57 -8.64
N ALA A 74 8.34 12.15 -8.90
CA ALA A 74 9.51 13.01 -8.73
C ALA A 74 9.47 14.22 -9.67
N THR A 75 9.12 14.01 -10.94
CA THR A 75 8.99 15.09 -11.93
C THR A 75 7.83 16.03 -11.60
N LEU A 76 6.71 15.48 -11.11
CA LEU A 76 5.57 16.28 -10.67
C LEU A 76 5.98 17.20 -9.50
N GLN A 77 6.64 16.66 -8.47
CA GLN A 77 7.08 17.42 -7.31
C GLN A 77 8.11 18.49 -7.68
N ALA A 78 9.04 18.19 -8.57
CA ALA A 78 10.00 19.18 -9.07
C ALA A 78 9.29 20.35 -9.77
N ARG A 79 8.31 20.08 -10.64
CA ARG A 79 7.53 21.14 -11.31
C ARG A 79 6.68 21.96 -10.34
N ILE A 80 6.08 21.33 -9.34
CA ILE A 80 5.34 22.05 -8.29
C ILE A 80 6.31 22.94 -7.49
N ALA A 81 7.49 22.43 -7.13
CA ALA A 81 8.48 23.22 -6.41
C ALA A 81 8.97 24.42 -7.22
N GLU A 82 9.28 24.24 -8.52
CA GLU A 82 9.73 25.30 -9.43
C GLU A 82 8.72 26.45 -9.53
N THR A 83 7.43 26.12 -9.67
CA THR A 83 6.35 27.12 -9.72
C THR A 83 6.10 27.85 -8.40
N HIS A 84 6.61 27.32 -7.29
CA HIS A 84 6.48 27.88 -5.94
C HIS A 84 7.83 28.40 -5.39
N GLY A 85 8.75 28.82 -6.26
CA GLY A 85 10.02 29.42 -5.85
C GLY A 85 11.04 28.44 -5.26
N GLY A 86 10.99 27.17 -5.68
CA GLY A 86 11.89 26.11 -5.20
C GLY A 86 11.44 25.43 -3.90
N ASN A 87 10.18 25.61 -3.49
CA ASN A 87 9.67 25.07 -2.24
C ASN A 87 9.32 23.57 -2.34
N TYR A 88 10.34 22.72 -2.20
CA TYR A 88 10.18 21.26 -2.19
C TYR A 88 9.37 20.74 -1.00
N GLY A 89 9.44 21.39 0.17
CA GLY A 89 8.64 21.00 1.34
C GLY A 89 7.14 21.08 1.05
N LEU A 90 6.72 22.18 0.40
CA LEU A 90 5.33 22.35 -0.04
C LEU A 90 4.93 21.33 -1.10
N ALA A 91 5.77 21.09 -2.11
CA ALA A 91 5.50 20.11 -3.15
C ALA A 91 5.33 18.68 -2.60
N MET A 92 6.25 18.26 -1.72
CA MET A 92 6.18 16.97 -1.03
C MET A 92 4.96 16.88 -0.12
N ALA A 93 4.60 17.96 0.58
CA ALA A 93 3.44 17.99 1.46
C ALA A 93 2.11 17.83 0.71
N ILE A 94 1.95 18.51 -0.41
CA ILE A 94 0.76 18.39 -1.27
C ILE A 94 0.61 16.95 -1.76
N VAL A 95 1.69 16.38 -2.30
CA VAL A 95 1.67 15.03 -2.86
C VAL A 95 1.40 13.99 -1.77
N ALA A 96 2.17 14.01 -0.67
CA ALA A 96 2.01 13.07 0.42
C ALA A 96 0.63 13.19 1.07
N GLY A 97 0.13 14.42 1.23
CA GLY A 97 -1.19 14.69 1.80
C GLY A 97 -2.31 14.18 0.91
N ALA A 98 -2.23 14.43 -0.41
CA ALA A 98 -3.20 13.93 -1.37
C ALA A 98 -3.25 12.38 -1.38
N VAL A 99 -2.08 11.73 -1.38
CA VAL A 99 -2.00 10.26 -1.32
C VAL A 99 -2.56 9.73 0.00
N ALA A 100 -2.23 10.35 1.14
CA ALA A 100 -2.75 9.94 2.44
C ALA A 100 -4.28 10.05 2.51
N ILE A 101 -4.85 11.16 2.03
CA ILE A 101 -6.32 11.36 1.94
C ILE A 101 -6.94 10.29 1.03
N LEU A 102 -6.36 10.07 -0.15
CA LEU A 102 -6.88 9.11 -1.12
C LEU A 102 -6.84 7.68 -0.56
N ILE A 103 -5.79 7.30 0.16
CA ILE A 103 -5.73 6.04 0.91
C ILE A 103 -6.82 5.99 1.98
N CYS A 104 -7.00 7.03 2.80
CA CYS A 104 -8.05 7.08 3.81
C CYS A 104 -9.44 6.90 3.19
N VAL A 105 -9.73 7.58 2.08
CA VAL A 105 -10.99 7.47 1.34
C VAL A 105 -11.14 6.06 0.76
N PHE A 106 -10.14 5.53 0.07
CA PHE A 106 -10.21 4.19 -0.50
C PHE A 106 -10.34 3.08 0.53
N VAL A 107 -9.75 3.22 1.71
CA VAL A 107 -9.94 2.23 2.77
C VAL A 107 -11.28 2.43 3.49
N ALA A 108 -11.78 3.67 3.62
CA ALA A 108 -13.10 3.93 4.19
C ALA A 108 -14.26 3.43 3.31
N PHE A 109 -14.13 3.55 1.98
CA PHE A 109 -15.14 3.08 1.02
C PHE A 109 -14.84 1.71 0.42
N GLY A 110 -13.60 1.25 0.52
CA GLY A 110 -13.18 -0.10 0.15
C GLY A 110 -13.74 -1.07 1.17
N ARG A 111 -14.93 -1.59 0.88
CA ARG A 111 -15.56 -2.65 1.66
C ARG A 111 -14.52 -3.74 1.91
N GLU A 112 -14.22 -3.98 3.17
CA GLU A 112 -13.34 -5.07 3.59
C GLU A 112 -13.86 -6.36 2.97
N THR A 113 -13.13 -6.95 2.02
CA THR A 113 -13.34 -8.32 1.56
C THR A 113 -12.88 -9.29 2.66
N ARG A 114 -13.24 -9.02 3.92
CA ARG A 114 -13.08 -9.97 5.02
C ARG A 114 -14.17 -11.01 4.85
N GLY A 115 -13.78 -12.17 4.33
CA GLY A 115 -14.63 -13.36 4.34
C GLY A 115 -15.25 -13.74 3.01
N VAL A 116 -14.74 -13.28 1.86
CA VAL A 116 -14.92 -14.11 0.66
C VAL A 116 -13.98 -15.29 0.85
N VAL A 117 -14.47 -16.31 1.55
CA VAL A 117 -14.04 -17.68 1.30
C VAL A 117 -14.24 -17.83 -0.20
N ILE A 118 -13.14 -17.85 -0.96
CA ILE A 118 -13.17 -18.39 -2.31
C ILE A 118 -13.45 -19.86 -2.07
N SER A 119 -14.72 -20.19 -1.90
CA SER A 119 -15.20 -21.54 -1.77
C SER A 119 -14.94 -22.16 -3.13
N GLY A 120 -13.74 -22.73 -3.28
CA GLY A 120 -13.61 -23.92 -4.08
C GLY A 120 -14.34 -25.03 -3.34
N THR A 121 -15.67 -24.99 -3.35
CA THR A 121 -16.47 -26.13 -2.92
C THR A 121 -16.71 -26.99 -4.16
N ASP A 122 -16.01 -28.13 -4.12
CA ASP A 122 -16.41 -29.44 -4.59
C ASP A 122 -16.62 -29.68 -6.09
N SER A 123 -15.58 -30.25 -6.71
CA SER A 123 -15.72 -31.55 -7.36
C SER A 123 -14.35 -32.19 -7.59
N ASP A 124 -13.78 -32.79 -6.55
CA ASP A 124 -13.02 -34.04 -6.70
C ASP A 124 -13.13 -34.80 -5.37
N ALA A 125 -14.40 -35.08 -5.04
CA ALA A 125 -14.71 -36.23 -4.22
C ALA A 125 -14.18 -37.47 -4.98
N LEU A 126 -13.22 -38.13 -4.36
CA LEU A 126 -12.58 -39.37 -4.78
C LEU A 126 -13.62 -40.43 -5.20
N PRO A 127 -13.32 -41.31 -6.17
CA PRO A 127 -13.73 -42.68 -6.06
C PRO A 127 -12.65 -43.48 -5.32
N GLU A 128 -12.92 -43.71 -4.04
CA GLU A 128 -12.42 -44.83 -3.26
C GLU A 128 -12.89 -46.15 -3.91
N SER A 129 -12.25 -46.59 -5.00
CA SER A 129 -12.53 -47.92 -5.59
C SER A 129 -11.40 -48.47 -6.48
N ALA A 130 -10.14 -48.45 -6.01
CA ALA A 130 -9.07 -49.23 -6.64
C ALA A 130 -8.13 -49.93 -5.63
N VAL A 131 -8.55 -50.09 -4.38
CA VAL A 131 -7.95 -51.05 -3.45
C VAL A 131 -8.87 -52.26 -3.38
N GLY A 132 -8.52 -53.32 -4.09
CA GLY A 132 -9.11 -54.64 -3.93
C GLY A 132 -9.45 -55.38 -5.22
N HIS A 133 -8.80 -56.54 -5.39
CA HIS A 133 -9.16 -57.68 -6.24
C HIS A 133 -8.63 -57.77 -7.69
N ARG A 134 -7.38 -58.25 -7.81
CA ARG A 134 -6.96 -59.39 -8.67
C ARG A 134 -5.82 -60.10 -7.90
N THR A 135 -6.10 -61.15 -7.13
CA THR A 135 -5.84 -62.57 -7.49
C THR A 135 -4.58 -62.76 -8.31
#